data_AF-A0A8S1H3B4-F1
#
_entry.id   AF-A0A8S1H3B4-F1
#
_cell.length_a   1.000
_cell.length_b   1.000
_cell.length_c   1.000
_cell.angle_alpha   90.00
_cell.angle_beta   90.00
_cell.angle_gamma   90.00
#
_symmetry.space_group_name_H-M   'P 1'
#
loop_
_entity.id
_entity.type
_entity.pdbx_description
1 polymer ?
#
loop_
_entity_poly.entity_id
_entity_poly.type
_entity_poly.pdbx_seq_one_letter_code
_entity_poly.pdbx_strand_id
1 'polypeptide(L)'
;MVAPSPYRTAIIDCVKNGMTNSEIVKNLKVSRVLVFRTAQRYRRLGTSDDMQRRGRPVTVTTPEAVKAVREKIRRNPARSVRKMAKEYEMSRESMRTIVKDKLKMILPYAERSLPQSKKQDIADEKGSKAARWHERWLASDDAIYRRENLHCGDEQELPKPSDHRY
;
A
#
# COMPACT_ATOMS: atom_id res chain seq x y z
N MET A 1 -12.54 -2.28 -19.38
CA MET A 1 -11.40 -3.23 -19.58
C MET A 1 -11.47 -3.72 -21.01
N VAL A 2 -10.35 -3.86 -21.72
CA VAL A 2 -10.36 -4.50 -23.05
C VAL A 2 -10.13 -5.98 -22.82
N ALA A 3 -11.03 -6.84 -23.30
CA ALA A 3 -10.90 -8.27 -23.17
C ALA A 3 -9.60 -8.74 -23.88
N PRO A 4 -8.88 -9.71 -23.31
CA PRO A 4 -7.73 -10.31 -24.00
C PRO A 4 -8.19 -10.90 -25.33
N SER A 5 -7.29 -10.90 -26.33
CA SER A 5 -7.58 -11.52 -27.62
C SER A 5 -7.95 -12.99 -27.43
N PRO A 6 -9.03 -13.49 -28.07
CA PRO A 6 -9.48 -14.87 -27.89
C PRO A 6 -8.45 -15.91 -28.36
N TYR A 7 -7.53 -15.52 -29.26
CA TYR A 7 -6.48 -16.40 -29.78
C TYR A 7 -5.26 -16.53 -28.88
N ARG A 8 -5.20 -15.76 -27.78
CA ARG A 8 -4.00 -15.68 -26.94
C ARG A 8 -3.63 -17.01 -26.30
N THR A 9 -4.60 -17.72 -25.72
CA THR A 9 -4.39 -19.02 -25.07
C THR A 9 -3.93 -20.06 -26.09
N ALA A 10 -4.63 -20.15 -27.23
CA ALA A 10 -4.25 -21.05 -28.33
C ALA A 10 -2.82 -20.79 -28.84
N ILE A 11 -2.40 -19.53 -29.00
CA ILE A 11 -1.03 -19.18 -29.38
C ILE A 11 -0.02 -19.67 -28.33
N ILE A 12 -0.33 -19.49 -27.04
CA ILE A 12 0.55 -19.93 -25.94
C ILE A 12 0.68 -21.45 -25.93
N ASP A 13 -0.41 -22.18 -26.14
CA ASP A 13 -0.40 -23.64 -26.17
C ASP A 13 0.44 -24.16 -27.35
N CYS A 14 0.32 -23.55 -28.53
CA CYS A 14 1.21 -23.86 -29.66
C CYS A 14 2.68 -23.56 -29.36
N VAL A 15 2.97 -22.46 -28.66
CA VAL A 15 4.35 -22.12 -28.24
C VAL A 15 4.89 -23.12 -27.22
N LYS A 16 4.06 -23.61 -26.29
CA LYS A 16 4.43 -24.68 -25.34
C LYS A 16 4.72 -25.99 -26.07
N ASN A 17 3.98 -26.29 -27.13
CA ASN A 17 4.17 -27.45 -27.99
C ASN A 17 5.39 -27.32 -28.94
N GLY A 18 6.15 -26.22 -28.85
CA GLY A 18 7.38 -26.02 -29.64
C GLY A 18 7.16 -25.62 -31.10
N MET A 19 5.94 -25.26 -31.51
CA MET A 19 5.67 -24.84 -32.88
C MET A 19 6.38 -23.54 -33.24
N THR A 20 6.75 -23.39 -34.50
CA THR A 20 7.36 -22.14 -34.98
C THR A 20 6.28 -21.06 -35.14
N ASN A 21 6.64 -19.78 -34.95
CA ASN A 21 5.69 -18.67 -35.10
C ASN A 21 5.00 -18.67 -36.48
N SER A 22 5.70 -19.12 -37.53
CA SER A 22 5.18 -19.21 -38.89
C SER A 22 4.11 -20.29 -39.03
N GLU A 23 4.30 -21.45 -38.40
CA GLU A 23 3.28 -22.51 -38.35
C GLU A 23 2.04 -22.05 -37.59
N ILE A 24 2.23 -21.37 -36.45
CA ILE A 24 1.12 -20.86 -35.64
C ILE A 24 0.25 -19.88 -36.44
N VAL A 25 0.88 -18.98 -37.21
CA VAL A 25 0.16 -18.04 -38.09
C VAL A 25 -0.68 -18.78 -39.13
N LYS A 26 -0.12 -19.84 -39.75
CA LYS A 26 -0.83 -20.64 -40.75
C LYS A 26 -1.98 -21.44 -40.15
N ASN A 27 -1.75 -22.06 -38.98
CA ASN A 27 -2.72 -22.92 -38.31
C ASN A 27 -3.89 -22.12 -37.73
N LEU A 28 -3.60 -21.03 -37.02
CA LEU A 28 -4.64 -20.21 -36.36
C LEU A 28 -5.20 -19.09 -37.25
N LYS A 29 -4.58 -18.84 -38.41
CA LYS A 29 -4.94 -17.75 -39.35
C LYS A 29 -4.99 -16.37 -38.66
N VAL A 30 -4.03 -16.11 -37.78
CA VAL A 30 -3.94 -14.86 -37.00
C VAL A 30 -2.78 -14.00 -37.47
N SER A 31 -2.87 -12.69 -37.24
CA SER A 31 -1.78 -11.74 -37.56
C SER A 31 -0.45 -12.18 -36.96
N ARG A 32 0.59 -12.19 -37.80
CA ARG A 32 1.99 -12.46 -37.42
C ARG A 32 2.46 -11.57 -36.26
N VAL A 33 2.00 -10.32 -36.22
CA VAL A 33 2.36 -9.37 -35.14
C VAL A 33 1.77 -9.81 -33.81
N LEU A 34 0.54 -10.32 -33.80
CA LEU A 34 -0.08 -10.83 -32.57
C LEU A 34 0.68 -12.05 -32.05
N VAL A 35 0.97 -13.03 -32.93
CA VAL A 35 1.70 -14.24 -32.56
C VAL A 35 3.08 -13.88 -31.98
N PHE A 36 3.82 -13.01 -32.66
CA PHE A 36 5.13 -12.56 -32.20
C PHE A 36 5.07 -11.87 -30.83
N ARG A 37 4.18 -10.87 -30.66
CA ARG A 37 4.03 -10.14 -29.38
C ARG A 37 3.63 -11.07 -28.24
N THR A 38 2.74 -12.04 -28.52
CA THR A 38 2.24 -12.98 -27.51
C THR A 38 3.33 -13.97 -27.11
N ALA A 39 4.04 -14.56 -28.08
CA ALA A 39 5.16 -15.48 -27.82
C ALA A 39 6.31 -14.78 -27.07
N GLN A 40 6.69 -13.58 -27.50
CA GLN A 40 7.73 -12.79 -26.82
C GLN A 40 7.32 -12.44 -25.39
N ARG A 41 6.05 -12.09 -25.17
CA ARG A 41 5.51 -11.83 -23.82
C ARG A 41 5.53 -13.08 -22.95
N TYR A 42 5.08 -14.21 -23.47
CA TYR A 42 5.08 -15.49 -22.76
C TYR A 42 6.50 -15.90 -22.35
N ARG A 43 7.50 -15.74 -23.23
CA ARG A 43 8.91 -16.01 -22.89
C ARG A 43 9.46 -15.09 -21.79
N ARG A 44 8.95 -13.86 -21.66
CA ARG A 44 9.39 -12.90 -20.64
C ARG A 44 8.73 -13.11 -19.28
N LEU A 45 7.43 -13.40 -19.26
CA LEU A 45 6.62 -13.43 -18.04
C LEU A 45 6.27 -14.85 -17.57
N GLY A 46 6.31 -15.84 -18.45
CA GLY A 46 5.87 -17.22 -18.19
C GLY A 46 4.34 -17.36 -18.02
N THR A 47 3.59 -16.27 -18.02
CA THR A 47 2.15 -16.25 -17.74
C THR A 47 1.31 -15.94 -18.98
N SER A 48 0.12 -16.54 -19.02
CA SER A 48 -0.90 -16.24 -20.03
C SER A 48 -1.64 -14.94 -19.78
N ASP A 49 -1.57 -14.42 -18.55
CA ASP A 49 -2.36 -13.29 -18.12
C ASP A 49 -1.85 -11.96 -18.67
N ASP A 50 -2.72 -10.97 -18.80
CA ASP A 50 -2.31 -9.63 -19.16
C ASP A 50 -1.39 -9.04 -18.09
N MET A 51 -0.35 -8.34 -18.55
CA MET A 51 0.53 -7.62 -17.64
C MET A 51 -0.31 -6.58 -16.90
N GLN A 52 -0.20 -6.57 -15.57
CA GLN A 52 -0.76 -5.49 -14.78
C GLN A 52 -0.23 -4.18 -15.34
N ARG A 53 -1.13 -3.36 -15.89
CA ARG A 53 -0.74 -2.06 -16.43
C ARG A 53 -0.16 -1.25 -15.30
N ARG A 54 1.00 -0.63 -15.55
CA ARG A 54 1.55 0.35 -14.61
C ARG A 54 0.55 1.49 -14.51
N GLY A 55 -0.06 1.63 -13.34
CA GLY A 55 -0.91 2.76 -13.02
C GLY A 55 -0.09 4.05 -12.88
N ARG A 56 -0.78 5.15 -12.59
CA ARG A 56 -0.12 6.42 -12.26
C ARG A 56 0.75 6.22 -11.00
N PRO A 57 2.03 6.63 -11.03
CA PRO A 57 2.87 6.53 -9.83
C PRO A 57 2.26 7.35 -8.70
N VAL A 58 2.38 6.83 -7.48
CA VAL A 58 1.91 7.52 -6.28
C VAL A 58 2.94 8.58 -5.92
N THR A 59 2.61 9.86 -6.13
CA THR A 59 3.54 10.97 -5.89
C THR A 59 3.42 11.57 -4.49
N VAL A 60 2.20 11.67 -3.96
CA VAL A 60 1.93 12.41 -2.71
C VAL A 60 1.88 11.47 -1.49
N THR A 61 1.52 10.20 -1.68
CA THR A 61 1.40 9.22 -0.60
C THR A 61 2.56 8.23 -0.65
N THR A 62 3.77 8.75 -0.55
CA THR A 62 4.97 7.92 -0.47
C THR A 62 5.00 7.12 0.83
N PRO A 63 5.64 5.94 0.87
CA PRO A 63 5.75 5.15 2.11
C PRO A 63 6.44 5.93 3.23
N GLU A 64 7.40 6.78 2.89
CA GLU A 64 8.08 7.67 3.82
C GLU A 64 7.13 8.70 4.45
N ALA A 65 6.29 9.36 3.65
CA ALA A 65 5.29 10.29 4.15
C ALA A 65 4.29 9.58 5.07
N VAL A 66 3.88 8.34 4.73
CA VAL A 66 3.00 7.52 5.58
C VAL A 66 3.68 7.21 6.93
N LYS A 67 4.96 6.86 6.91
CA LYS A 67 5.74 6.58 8.14
C LYS A 67 5.89 7.84 9.00
N ALA A 68 6.20 8.98 8.38
CA ALA A 68 6.33 10.26 9.08
C ALA A 68 5.01 10.70 9.74
N VAL A 69 3.89 10.61 9.02
CA VAL A 69 2.56 10.93 9.55
C VAL A 69 2.16 9.96 10.67
N ARG A 70 2.45 8.66 10.53
CA ARG A 70 2.22 7.66 11.58
C ARG A 70 2.95 8.04 12.87
N GLU A 71 4.24 8.35 12.76
CA GLU A 71 5.06 8.72 13.91
C GLU A 71 4.60 10.02 14.56
N LYS A 72 4.17 10.99 13.75
CA LYS A 72 3.63 12.26 14.25
C LYS A 72 2.33 12.05 15.05
N ILE A 73 1.46 11.17 14.57
CA ILE A 73 0.22 10.79 15.26
C ILE A 73 0.54 10.00 16.54
N ARG A 74 1.52 9.10 16.51
CA ARG A 74 1.98 8.37 17.70
C ARG A 74 2.42 9.32 18.82
N ARG A 75 3.18 10.36 18.47
CA ARG A 75 3.64 11.39 19.42
C ARG A 75 2.54 12.29 19.93
N ASN A 76 1.55 12.62 19.09
CA ASN A 76 0.43 13.49 19.47
C ASN A 76 -0.86 13.11 18.72
N PRO A 77 -1.68 12.22 19.30
CA PRO A 77 -2.90 11.72 18.64
C PRO A 77 -4.02 12.76 18.56
N ALA A 78 -3.99 13.81 19.38
CA ALA A 78 -4.99 14.88 19.37
C ALA A 78 -4.78 15.90 18.23
N ARG A 79 -3.68 15.78 17.47
CA ARG A 79 -3.35 16.76 16.42
C ARG A 79 -4.32 16.68 15.23
N SER A 80 -4.83 17.84 14.83
CA SER A 80 -5.75 17.94 13.68
C SER A 80 -5.04 17.64 12.36
N VAL A 81 -5.70 16.85 11.50
CA VAL A 81 -5.32 16.57 10.10
C VAL A 81 -5.03 17.86 9.31
N ARG A 82 -5.80 18.93 9.55
CA ARG A 82 -5.59 20.22 8.87
C ARG A 82 -4.26 20.88 9.27
N LYS A 83 -3.84 20.74 10.52
CA LYS A 83 -2.55 21.27 10.98
C LYS A 83 -1.40 20.46 10.41
N MET A 84 -1.52 19.13 10.41
CA MET A 84 -0.54 18.25 9.78
C MET A 84 -0.41 18.53 8.28
N ALA A 85 -1.52 18.71 7.55
CA ALA A 85 -1.49 19.03 6.12
C ALA A 85 -0.66 20.29 5.83
N LYS A 86 -0.78 21.34 6.66
CA LYS A 86 0.04 22.55 6.54
C LYS A 86 1.52 22.30 6.85
N GLU A 87 1.82 21.52 7.88
CA GLU A 87 3.21 21.19 8.28
C GLU A 87 3.94 20.39 7.20
N TYR A 88 3.25 19.52 6.47
CA TYR A 88 3.82 18.71 5.40
C TYR A 88 3.63 19.32 4.00
N GLU A 89 3.11 20.54 3.89
CA GLU A 89 2.81 21.22 2.61
C GLU A 89 1.95 20.38 1.65
N MET A 90 1.07 19.57 2.22
CA MET A 90 0.19 18.67 1.50
C MET A 90 -1.24 19.20 1.44
N SER A 91 -1.98 18.79 0.41
CA SER A 91 -3.42 19.03 0.41
C SER A 91 -4.09 18.29 1.57
N ARG A 92 -5.16 18.89 2.09
CA ARG A 92 -5.95 18.30 3.19
C ARG A 92 -6.48 16.92 2.79
N GLU A 93 -6.87 16.77 1.53
CA GLU A 93 -7.41 15.56 0.93
C GLU A 93 -6.36 14.46 0.94
N SER A 94 -5.12 14.75 0.54
CA SER A 94 -4.04 13.77 0.54
C SER A 94 -3.67 13.32 1.95
N MET A 95 -3.58 14.27 2.89
CA MET A 95 -3.35 13.95 4.30
C MET A 95 -4.49 13.09 4.88
N ARG A 96 -5.74 13.38 4.48
CA ARG A 96 -6.92 12.58 4.84
C ARG A 96 -6.86 11.17 4.26
N THR A 97 -6.45 11.00 3.01
CA THR A 97 -6.25 9.70 2.36
C THR A 97 -5.18 8.88 3.09
N ILE A 98 -4.07 9.50 3.52
CA ILE A 98 -3.05 8.82 4.32
C ILE A 98 -3.65 8.30 5.62
N VAL A 99 -4.31 9.16 6.38
CA VAL A 99 -4.84 8.78 7.70
C VAL A 99 -5.97 7.74 7.59
N LYS A 100 -6.89 7.93 6.65
CA LYS A 100 -8.07 7.05 6.48
C LYS A 100 -7.73 5.75 5.76
N ASP A 101 -7.06 5.81 4.61
CA ASP A 101 -6.94 4.66 3.72
C ASP A 101 -5.64 3.88 3.96
N LYS A 102 -4.54 4.57 4.31
CA LYS A 102 -3.24 3.92 4.57
C LYS A 102 -3.06 3.51 6.03
N LEU A 103 -3.43 4.38 6.96
CA LEU A 103 -3.35 4.10 8.41
C LEU A 103 -4.64 3.51 8.98
N LYS A 104 -5.72 3.40 8.18
CA LYS A 104 -7.02 2.83 8.57
C LYS A 104 -7.62 3.47 9.84
N MET A 105 -7.31 4.73 10.08
CA MET A 105 -7.81 5.46 11.25
C MET A 105 -9.18 6.08 10.95
N ILE A 106 -10.09 5.96 11.91
CA ILE A 106 -11.39 6.64 11.84
C ILE A 106 -11.14 8.13 12.11
N LEU A 107 -11.39 8.97 11.11
CA LEU A 107 -11.33 10.41 11.29
C LEU A 107 -12.56 10.88 12.07
N PRO A 108 -12.42 11.70 13.12
CA PRO A 108 -13.51 12.14 14.00
C PRO A 108 -14.54 13.06 13.31
N TYR A 109 -14.43 13.27 12.00
CA TYR A 109 -15.38 14.07 11.23
C TYR A 109 -16.79 13.46 11.19
N ALA A 110 -16.94 12.15 11.44
CA ALA A 110 -18.25 11.50 11.54
C ALA A 110 -19.07 11.94 12.78
N GLU A 111 -18.43 12.50 13.81
CA GLU A 111 -19.11 12.85 15.08
C GLU A 111 -19.67 14.27 15.11
N ARG A 112 -19.32 15.12 14.13
CA ARG A 112 -19.75 16.53 14.13
C ARG A 112 -21.23 16.74 13.79
N SER A 113 -21.90 15.75 13.20
CA SER A 113 -23.33 15.79 12.85
C SER A 113 -24.24 15.17 13.92
N LEU A 114 -23.74 14.86 15.12
CA LEU A 114 -24.53 14.25 16.18
C LEU A 114 -25.19 15.32 17.09
N PRO A 115 -26.46 15.15 17.49
CA PRO A 115 -27.13 16.05 18.44
C PRO A 115 -26.44 16.05 19.81
N GLN A 116 -26.57 17.15 20.56
CA GLN A 116 -25.83 17.42 21.81
C GLN A 116 -25.97 16.34 22.90
N SER A 117 -27.12 15.69 23.00
CA SER A 117 -27.38 14.62 23.97
C SER A 117 -26.42 13.44 23.81
N LYS A 118 -26.20 12.98 22.56
CA LYS A 118 -25.26 11.88 22.29
C LYS A 118 -23.79 12.26 22.51
N LYS A 119 -23.45 13.54 22.62
CA LYS A 119 -22.05 13.98 22.87
C LYS A 119 -21.62 13.74 24.31
N GLN A 120 -22.56 13.80 25.25
CA GLN A 120 -22.31 13.52 26.67
C GLN A 120 -22.13 12.00 26.87
N ASP A 121 -23.05 11.18 26.34
CA ASP A 121 -22.94 9.72 26.38
C ASP A 121 -21.64 9.20 25.74
N ILE A 122 -21.20 9.80 24.64
CA ILE A 122 -19.95 9.44 23.95
C ILE A 122 -18.71 9.95 24.71
N ALA A 123 -18.77 11.03 25.49
CA ALA A 123 -17.63 11.55 26.25
C ALA A 123 -17.25 10.62 27.42
N ASP A 124 -18.26 10.09 28.11
CA ASP A 124 -18.09 9.13 29.20
C ASP A 124 -17.60 7.77 28.65
N GLU A 125 -18.11 7.36 27.47
CA GLU A 125 -17.66 6.15 26.79
C GLU A 125 -16.26 6.30 26.14
N LYS A 126 -15.88 7.51 25.71
CA LYS A 126 -14.56 7.84 25.13
C LYS A 126 -13.43 7.80 26.16
N GLY A 127 -13.68 8.16 27.42
CA GLY A 127 -12.69 7.99 28.50
C GLY A 127 -12.25 6.54 28.63
N SER A 128 -13.20 5.60 28.62
CA SER A 128 -12.92 4.16 28.68
C SER A 128 -12.50 3.53 27.35
N LYS A 129 -13.07 3.96 26.22
CA LYS A 129 -12.72 3.40 24.90
C LYS A 129 -11.39 3.94 24.37
N ALA A 130 -11.01 5.20 24.60
CA ALA A 130 -9.70 5.73 24.18
C ALA A 130 -8.55 5.05 24.95
N ALA A 131 -8.72 4.78 26.25
CA ALA A 131 -7.78 4.00 27.05
C ALA A 131 -7.66 2.55 26.54
N ARG A 132 -8.80 1.86 26.34
CA ARG A 132 -8.83 0.50 25.75
C ARG A 132 -8.32 0.44 24.30
N TRP A 133 -8.49 1.50 23.52
CA TRP A 133 -8.01 1.58 22.14
C TRP A 133 -6.50 1.80 22.11
N HIS A 134 -5.95 2.60 23.02
CA HIS A 134 -4.50 2.77 23.21
C HIS A 134 -3.83 1.44 23.58
N GLU A 135 -4.39 0.68 24.50
CA GLU A 135 -3.89 -0.67 24.87
C GLU A 135 -4.03 -1.69 23.73
N ARG A 136 -5.18 -1.72 23.03
CA ARG A 136 -5.40 -2.63 21.90
C ARG A 136 -4.55 -2.30 20.67
N TRP A 137 -4.18 -1.04 20.49
CA TRP A 137 -3.30 -0.56 19.41
C TRP A 137 -1.84 -0.91 19.69
N LEU A 138 -1.35 -0.69 20.92
CA LEU A 138 -0.02 -1.14 21.36
C LEU A 138 0.14 -2.67 21.27
N ALA A 139 -0.89 -3.44 21.66
CA ALA A 139 -0.88 -4.90 21.57
C ALA A 139 -0.95 -5.44 20.12
N SER A 140 -1.52 -4.67 19.18
CA SER A 140 -1.54 -5.05 17.76
C SER A 140 -0.24 -4.66 17.03
N ASP A 141 0.39 -3.56 17.44
CA ASP A 141 1.68 -3.10 16.91
C ASP A 141 2.84 -4.04 17.31
N ASP A 142 2.86 -4.57 18.54
CA ASP A 142 3.87 -5.56 18.99
C ASP A 142 3.83 -6.89 18.19
N ALA A 143 2.65 -7.27 17.68
CA ALA A 143 2.46 -8.49 16.90
C ALA A 143 2.81 -8.32 15.42
N ILE A 144 2.59 -7.13 14.85
CA ILE A 144 3.01 -6.79 13.48
C ILE A 144 4.53 -6.58 13.43
N TYR A 145 5.11 -5.93 14.44
CA TYR A 145 6.55 -5.71 14.56
C TYR A 145 7.35 -6.99 14.81
N ARG A 146 6.86 -7.94 15.63
CA ARG A 146 7.51 -9.26 15.80
C ARG A 146 7.51 -10.12 14.53
N ARG A 147 6.46 -10.00 13.70
CA ARG A 147 6.32 -10.78 12.46
C ARG A 147 7.18 -10.22 11.32
N GLU A 148 7.41 -8.91 11.30
CA GLU A 148 8.28 -8.24 10.31
C GLU A 148 9.77 -8.27 10.71
N ASN A 149 10.13 -8.41 12.00
CA ASN A 149 11.52 -8.40 12.48
C ASN A 149 12.13 -9.77 12.85
N LEU A 150 11.58 -10.88 12.33
CA LEU A 150 12.21 -12.22 12.42
C LEU A 150 13.24 -12.49 11.29
N HIS A 151 13.65 -11.46 10.54
CA HIS A 151 14.64 -11.54 9.48
C HIS A 151 15.60 -10.34 9.52
N CYS A 152 16.57 -10.38 10.44
CA CYS A 152 17.97 -9.95 10.26
C CYS A 152 18.61 -9.92 11.65
N GLY A 153 19.22 -11.04 12.06
CA GLY A 153 20.35 -10.95 12.96
C GLY A 153 21.52 -10.39 12.16
N ASP A 154 22.11 -9.31 12.64
CA ASP A 154 23.52 -8.94 12.51
C ASP A 154 23.72 -7.64 13.30
N GLU A 155 24.01 -7.79 14.58
CA GLU A 155 24.47 -6.71 15.46
C GLU A 155 25.87 -6.27 15.00
N GLN A 156 26.00 -5.05 14.48
CA GLN A 156 27.29 -4.36 14.46
C GLN A 156 27.23 -3.24 15.49
N GLU A 157 27.95 -3.43 16.60
CA GLU A 157 28.19 -2.43 17.63
C GLU A 157 28.91 -1.21 17.03
N LEU A 158 28.29 -0.03 17.15
CA LEU A 158 28.96 1.25 16.89
C LEU A 158 29.60 1.76 18.20
N PRO A 159 30.88 2.17 18.19
CA PRO A 159 31.59 2.57 19.39
C PRO A 159 31.08 3.90 19.97
N LYS A 160 30.99 3.94 21.32
CA LYS A 160 30.50 5.10 22.09
C LYS A 160 31.42 6.32 21.92
N PRO A 161 30.89 7.56 21.90
CA PRO A 161 31.72 8.76 21.82
C PRO A 161 32.43 9.00 23.15
N SER A 162 33.74 9.25 23.09
CA SER A 162 34.60 9.62 24.21
C SER A 162 34.31 11.02 24.72
N ASP A 163 34.07 11.16 26.02
CA ASP A 163 34.01 12.44 26.73
C ASP A 163 35.40 13.11 26.70
N HIS A 164 35.50 14.26 26.06
CA HIS A 164 36.59 15.21 26.33
C HIS A 164 36.01 16.56 26.71
N ARG A 165 36.08 16.84 28.02
CA ARG A 165 35.98 18.18 28.60
C ARG A 165 37.17 19.02 28.16
N TYR A 166 36.91 20.29 27.88
CA TYR A 166 37.80 21.41 28.20
C TYR A 166 36.94 22.54 28.73
#